data_AF-A0A352X854-F1
#
_entry.id   AF-A0A352X854-F1
#
_cell.length_a   1.000
_cell.length_b   1.000
_cell.length_c   1.000
_cell.angle_alpha   90.00
_cell.angle_beta   90.00
_cell.angle_gamma   90.00
#
_symmetry.space_group_name_H-M   'P 1'
#
loop_
_entity.id
_entity.type
_entity.pdbx_description
1 polymer ?
#
loop_
_entity_poly.entity_id
_entity_poly.type
_entity_poly.pdbx_seq_one_letter_code
_entity_poly.pdbx_strand_id
1 'polypeptide(L)'
;MPGCYPYTLDLLVKEVEEADNLGLGAIALFPLIPYHQKDNAGTESYNVDGLIPRAVRAIKQAVPDIVVIEPGACALWFSVKLKNF
;
A
#
# COMPACT_ATOMS: atom_id res chain seq x y z
N MET A 1 0.32 13.32 9.40
CA MET A 1 1.75 13.33 9.03
C MET A 1 2.02 14.50 8.09
N PRO A 2 2.59 15.61 8.59
CA PRO A 2 3.10 16.67 7.73
C PRO A 2 4.14 16.09 6.75
N GLY A 3 4.01 16.38 5.46
CA GLY A 3 4.94 15.90 4.42
C GLY A 3 4.65 14.50 3.85
N CYS A 4 3.59 13.82 4.29
CA CYS A 4 3.20 12.52 3.72
C CYS A 4 1.85 12.62 3.02
N TYR A 5 1.79 12.10 1.80
CA TYR A 5 0.63 12.20 0.93
C TYR A 5 0.20 10.83 0.43
N PRO A 6 -1.10 10.59 0.19
CA PRO A 6 -1.53 9.40 -0.52
C PRO A 6 -1.11 9.51 -1.99
N TYR A 7 -0.49 8.45 -2.49
CA TYR A 7 -0.08 8.37 -3.88
C TYR A 7 -1.10 7.58 -4.71
N THR A 8 -1.31 8.01 -5.95
CA THR A 8 -1.91 7.15 -6.97
C THR A 8 -0.91 6.10 -7.41
N LEU A 9 -1.38 5.05 -8.08
CA LEU A 9 -0.53 3.93 -8.53
C LEU A 9 0.66 4.41 -9.38
N ASP A 10 0.42 5.35 -10.29
CA ASP A 10 1.45 5.85 -11.21
C ASP A 10 2.54 6.66 -10.49
N LEU A 11 2.16 7.42 -9.46
CA LEU A 11 3.11 8.20 -8.67
C LEU A 11 3.86 7.32 -7.67
N LEU A 12 3.19 6.31 -7.11
CA LEU A 12 3.81 5.33 -6.21
C LEU A 12 4.98 4.62 -6.90
N VAL A 13 4.80 4.20 -8.16
CA VAL A 13 5.87 3.51 -8.90
C VAL A 13 7.10 4.42 -9.05
N LYS A 14 6.90 5.70 -9.41
CA LYS A 14 8.00 6.67 -9.52
C LYS A 14 8.74 6.89 -8.21
N GLU A 15 8.01 7.05 -7.12
CA GLU A 15 8.60 7.22 -5.78
C GLU A 15 9.42 5.98 -5.38
N VAL A 16 8.94 4.79 -5.75
CA VAL A 16 9.64 3.53 -5.47
C VAL A 16 10.92 3.38 -6.31
N GLU A 17 10.89 3.78 -7.58
CA GLU A 17 12.10 3.85 -8.42
C GLU A 17 13.12 4.83 -7.84
N GLU A 18 12.68 6.01 -7.37
CA GLU A 18 13.56 6.98 -6.71
C GLU A 18 14.14 6.42 -5.40
N ALA A 19 13.33 5.73 -4.60
CA ALA A 19 13.77 5.09 -3.36
C ALA A 19 14.81 3.98 -3.61
N ASP A 20 14.63 3.15 -4.64
CA ASP A 20 15.58 2.11 -5.03
C ASP A 20 16.91 2.70 -5.52
N ASN A 21 16.86 3.78 -6.31
CA ASN A 21 18.05 4.52 -6.73
C ASN A 21 18.84 5.13 -5.55
N LEU A 22 18.18 5.39 -4.43
CA LEU A 22 18.82 5.82 -3.18
C LEU A 22 19.37 4.65 -2.34
N GLY A 23 19.15 3.40 -2.77
CA GLY A 23 19.59 2.18 -2.09
C GLY A 23 18.61 1.67 -1.03
N LEU A 24 17.35 2.12 -1.04
CA LEU A 24 16.32 1.61 -0.13
C LEU A 24 15.76 0.28 -0.63
N GLY A 25 16.12 -0.82 0.03
CA GLY A 25 15.73 -2.16 -0.42
C GLY A 25 14.33 -2.63 -0.03
N ALA A 26 13.54 -1.84 0.71
CA ALA A 26 12.23 -2.25 1.17
C ALA A 26 11.23 -1.10 1.33
N ILE A 27 9.96 -1.37 1.04
CA ILE A 27 8.84 -0.44 1.21
C ILE A 27 7.64 -1.12 1.89
N ALA A 28 6.85 -0.33 2.63
CA ALA A 28 5.61 -0.79 3.25
C ALA A 28 4.41 -0.09 2.61
N LEU A 29 3.43 -0.86 2.15
CA LEU A 29 2.23 -0.33 1.49
C LEU A 29 1.05 -0.20 2.46
N PHE A 30 0.41 0.96 2.45
CA PHE A 30 -0.81 1.23 3.22
C PHE A 30 -1.92 1.68 2.28
N PRO A 31 -2.91 0.83 1.96
CA PRO A 31 -3.93 1.16 0.98
C PRO A 31 -4.99 2.09 1.59
N LEU A 32 -5.35 3.15 0.86
CA LEU A 32 -6.50 3.97 1.20
C LEU A 32 -7.75 3.46 0.46
N ILE A 33 -8.43 2.50 1.06
CA ILE A 33 -9.65 1.91 0.48
C ILE A 33 -10.87 2.82 0.71
N PRO A 34 -11.70 3.08 -0.32
CA PRO A 34 -12.96 3.83 -0.18
C PRO A 34 -13.92 3.18 0.82
N TYR A 35 -14.71 4.01 1.53
CA TYR A 35 -15.61 3.53 2.59
C TYR A 35 -16.62 2.46 2.12
N HIS A 36 -17.12 2.57 0.88
CA HIS A 36 -18.10 1.62 0.34
C HIS A 36 -17.53 0.23 0.04
N GLN A 37 -16.19 0.07 0.01
CA GLN A 37 -15.50 -1.21 -0.15
C GLN A 37 -15.08 -1.80 1.20
N LYS A 38 -15.33 -1.08 2.31
CA LYS A 38 -15.05 -1.55 3.66
C LYS A 38 -16.25 -2.30 4.20
N ASP A 39 -16.03 -3.52 4.62
CA ASP A 39 -17.00 -4.34 5.32
C ASP A 39 -16.39 -4.97 6.58
N ASN A 40 -17.23 -5.51 7.45
CA ASN A 40 -16.77 -6.14 8.69
C ASN A 40 -16.03 -7.45 8.45
N ALA A 41 -16.23 -8.08 7.28
CA ALA A 41 -15.57 -9.32 6.91
C ALA A 41 -14.17 -9.09 6.29
N GLY A 42 -13.84 -7.85 5.91
CA GLY A 42 -12.59 -7.54 5.23
C GLY A 42 -12.54 -8.10 3.81
N THR A 43 -13.66 -8.14 3.09
CA THR A 43 -13.79 -8.80 1.78
C THR A 43 -12.77 -8.30 0.76
N GLU A 44 -12.49 -7.00 0.77
CA GLU A 44 -11.55 -6.38 -0.16
C GLU A 44 -10.09 -6.82 0.07
N SER A 45 -9.74 -7.33 1.26
CA SER A 45 -8.37 -7.76 1.57
C SER A 45 -7.91 -8.98 0.78
N TYR A 46 -8.84 -9.85 0.36
CA TYR A 46 -8.54 -11.03 -0.46
C TYR A 46 -8.90 -10.85 -1.94
N ASN A 47 -9.28 -9.64 -2.35
CA ASN A 47 -9.60 -9.33 -3.73
C ASN A 47 -8.32 -9.38 -4.59
N VAL A 48 -8.24 -10.33 -5.52
CA VAL A 48 -7.09 -10.50 -6.43
C VAL A 48 -6.87 -9.32 -7.38
N ASP A 49 -7.90 -8.51 -7.59
CA ASP A 49 -7.89 -7.27 -8.38
C ASP A 49 -7.96 -6.01 -7.49
N GLY A 50 -7.79 -6.20 -6.18
CA GLY A 50 -7.78 -5.14 -5.18
C GLY A 50 -6.63 -4.15 -5.36
N LEU A 51 -6.62 -3.10 -4.54
CA LEU A 51 -5.61 -2.04 -4.65
C LEU A 51 -4.18 -2.55 -4.38
N ILE A 52 -4.00 -3.43 -3.39
CA ILE A 52 -2.68 -3.94 -3.01
C ILE A 52 -2.09 -4.88 -4.06
N PRO A 53 -2.79 -5.93 -4.53
CA PRO A 53 -2.22 -6.79 -5.58
C PRO A 53 -1.85 -6.03 -6.84
N ARG A 54 -2.63 -5.01 -7.23
CA ARG A 54 -2.28 -4.13 -8.37
C ARG A 54 -1.03 -3.29 -8.10
N ALA A 55 -0.90 -2.71 -6.91
CA ALA A 55 0.30 -1.97 -6.49
C ALA A 55 1.55 -2.85 -6.47
N VAL A 56 1.47 -4.04 -5.88
CA VAL A 56 2.59 -4.99 -5.81
C VAL A 56 3.03 -5.40 -7.23
N ARG A 57 2.09 -5.71 -8.12
CA ARG A 57 2.41 -6.06 -9.52
C ARG A 57 3.10 -4.90 -10.24
N ALA A 58 2.58 -3.69 -10.13
CA ALA A 58 3.16 -2.50 -10.77
C ALA A 58 4.57 -2.20 -10.24
N ILE A 59 4.76 -2.26 -8.92
CA ILE A 59 6.08 -2.07 -8.29
C ILE A 59 7.05 -3.14 -8.75
N LYS A 60 6.67 -4.42 -8.72
CA LYS A 60 7.56 -5.52 -9.11
C LYS A 60 7.91 -5.52 -10.60
N GLN A 61 7.10 -4.90 -11.44
CA GLN A 61 7.43 -4.67 -12.84
C GLN A 61 8.49 -3.58 -13.03
N ALA A 62 8.46 -2.53 -12.22
CA ALA A 62 9.42 -1.42 -12.29
C ALA A 62 10.72 -1.72 -11.54
N VAL A 63 10.61 -2.26 -10.32
CA VAL A 63 11.72 -2.55 -9.42
C VAL A 63 11.58 -3.99 -8.91
N PRO A 64 12.07 -5.00 -9.66
CA PRO A 64 11.88 -6.41 -9.33
C PRO A 64 12.48 -6.83 -7.98
N ASP A 65 13.59 -6.21 -7.59
CA ASP A 65 14.40 -6.60 -6.44
C ASP A 65 13.92 -5.98 -5.11
N ILE A 66 13.07 -4.95 -5.14
CA ILE A 66 12.62 -4.28 -3.93
C ILE A 66 11.71 -5.18 -3.08
N VAL A 67 11.90 -5.19 -1.77
CA VAL A 67 11.04 -5.93 -0.84
C VAL A 67 9.78 -5.13 -0.58
N VAL A 68 8.61 -5.70 -0.90
CA VAL A 68 7.32 -5.08 -0.61
C VAL A 68 6.71 -5.75 0.61
N ILE A 69 6.45 -4.96 1.64
CA ILE A 69 5.84 -5.40 2.89
C ILE A 69 4.39 -4.91 2.89
N GLU A 70 3.47 -5.85 3.11
CA GLU A 70 2.07 -5.55 3.39
C GLU A 70 1.84 -5.69 4.91
N PRO A 71 1.90 -4.59 5.68
CA PRO A 71 1.65 -4.61 7.11
C PRO A 71 0.16 -4.89 7.35
N GLY A 72 -0.18 -6.17 7.46
CA GLY A 72 -1.47 -6.64 7.95
C GLY A 72 -2.47 -7.02 6.87
N ALA A 73 -2.25 -8.17 6.21
CA ALA A 73 -3.32 -9.03 5.67
C ALA A 73 -4.34 -9.51 6.74
N CYS A 74 -4.33 -8.91 7.93
CA CYS A 74 -5.27 -9.13 9.01
C CYS A 74 -6.33 -8.03 8.93
N ALA A 75 -7.58 -8.41 8.67
CA ALA A 75 -8.79 -7.58 8.56
C ALA A 75 -9.08 -6.60 9.72
N LEU A 76 -8.16 -6.39 10.65
CA LEU A 76 -8.29 -5.57 11.86
C LEU A 76 -7.90 -4.10 11.70
N TRP A 77 -7.32 -3.68 10.57
CA TRP A 77 -6.98 -2.26 10.35
C TRP A 77 -7.98 -1.49 9.49
N PHE A 78 -9.25 -1.93 9.45
CA PHE A 78 -10.32 -1.16 8.84
C PHE A 78 -11.04 -0.20 9.80
N SER A 79 -10.79 -0.31 11.12
CA SER A 79 -11.48 0.51 12.12
C SER A 79 -10.60 0.84 13.35
N VAL A 80 -9.52 1.60 13.18
CA VAL A 80 -8.90 2.36 14.29
C VAL A 80 -8.44 3.72 13.79
N LYS A 81 -9.40 4.63 13.60
CA LYS A 81 -9.16 6.07 13.77
C LYS A 81 -9.40 6.37 15.25
N LEU A 82 -8.45 6.03 16.13
CA LEU A 82 -8.54 6.41 17.54
C LEU A 82 -7.15 6.80 18.08
N LYS A 83 -7.00 8.13 18.16
CA LYS A 83 -6.30 8.91 19.17
C LYS A 83 -4.77 8.92 19.16
N ASN A 84 -4.29 10.14 18.94
CA ASN A 84 -2.99 10.70 19.30
C ASN A 84 -1.83 10.35 18.38
N PHE A 85 -1.75 11.06 17.25
CA PHE A 85 -0.68 12.02 16.99
C PHE A 85 -1.25 13.20 16.19
#